data_AF-A0A1Y3AJU7-F1
#
_entry.id   AF-A0A1Y3AJU7-F1
#
_cell.length_a   1.000
_cell.length_b   1.000
_cell.length_c   1.000
_cell.angle_alpha   90.00
_cell.angle_beta   90.00
_cell.angle_gamma   90.00
#
_symmetry.space_group_name_H-M   'P 1'
#
loop_
_entity.id
_entity.type
_entity.pdbx_description
1 polymer ?
#
loop_
_entity_poly.entity_id
_entity_poly.type
_entity_poly.pdbx_seq_one_letter_code
_entity_poly.pdbx_strand_id
1 'polypeptide(L)'
;MFTERSGLLDDGRPMRGYGVAVTPGRDGPLVFVAGYGEPNRLYARKDGRYVDTACGIVADGTRHGMGVCAADLDADGCEEVYVHNCARGVDGGDPDLL
;
A
#
# COMPACT_ATOMS: atom_id res chain seq x y z
N MET A 1 -2.58 -6.62 24.32
CA MET A 1 -3.63 -5.58 24.32
C MET A 1 -3.40 -4.73 23.07
N PHE A 2 -4.42 -4.54 22.23
CA PHE A 2 -4.31 -3.68 21.05
C PHE A 2 -4.63 -2.24 21.43
N THR A 3 -3.97 -1.29 20.77
CA THR A 3 -4.30 0.13 20.87
C THR A 3 -4.75 0.61 19.51
N GLU A 4 -5.97 1.13 19.46
CA GLU A 4 -6.53 1.81 18.30
C GLU A 4 -5.74 3.11 18.06
N ARG A 5 -5.27 3.33 16.83
CA ARG A 5 -4.41 4.47 16.46
C ARG A 5 -4.81 5.08 15.11
N SER A 6 -6.00 4.82 14.59
CA SER A 6 -6.48 5.38 13.31
C SER A 6 -6.53 6.91 13.34
N GLY A 7 -6.65 7.54 14.52
CA GLY A 7 -6.51 9.00 14.68
C GLY A 7 -5.15 9.57 14.23
N LEU A 8 -4.14 8.72 14.03
CA LEU A 8 -2.87 9.11 13.43
C LEU A 8 -2.94 9.26 11.90
N LEU A 9 -3.92 8.66 11.23
CA LEU A 9 -4.08 8.79 9.77
C LEU A 9 -4.60 10.19 9.41
N ASP A 10 -4.02 10.78 8.37
CA ASP A 10 -4.45 12.07 7.86
C ASP A 10 -5.74 12.00 7.05
N ASP A 11 -5.91 10.90 6.33
CA ASP A 11 -7.13 10.54 5.61
C ASP A 11 -7.66 9.18 6.08
N GLY A 12 -8.88 9.18 6.64
CA GLY A 12 -9.58 7.99 7.11
C GLY A 12 -10.55 7.40 6.09
N ARG A 13 -10.59 7.92 4.85
CA ARG A 13 -11.49 7.40 3.82
C ARG A 13 -11.23 5.91 3.58
N PRO A 14 -12.26 5.04 3.68
CA PRO A 14 -12.13 3.63 3.34
C PRO A 14 -11.57 3.44 1.93
N MET A 15 -10.90 2.30 1.70
CA MET A 15 -10.47 1.85 0.38
C MET A 15 -10.69 0.36 0.24
N ARG A 16 -10.76 -0.13 -0.99
CA ARG A 16 -10.63 -1.56 -1.28
C ARG A 16 -9.16 -1.94 -1.24
N GLY A 17 -8.70 -2.36 -0.06
CA GLY A 17 -7.31 -2.79 0.17
C GLY A 17 -7.22 -4.28 0.55
N TYR A 18 -6.30 -5.02 -0.05
CA TYR A 18 -6.19 -6.48 0.13
C TYR A 18 -4.88 -6.89 0.85
N GLY A 19 -3.77 -6.23 0.53
CA GLY A 19 -2.47 -6.48 1.15
C GLY A 19 -1.97 -5.29 1.97
N VAL A 20 -1.23 -5.56 3.04
CA VAL A 20 -0.52 -4.53 3.82
C VAL A 20 0.93 -4.95 4.08
N ALA A 21 1.86 -4.02 3.94
CA ALA A 21 3.25 -4.18 4.36
C ALA A 21 3.69 -2.97 5.18
N VAL A 22 4.56 -3.20 6.15
CA VAL A 22 5.16 -2.16 6.97
C VAL A 22 6.67 -2.32 6.89
N THR A 23 7.37 -1.22 6.59
CA THR A 23 8.83 -1.18 6.59
C THR A 23 9.31 -0.11 7.56
N PRO A 24 10.47 -0.27 8.22
CA PRO A 24 11.08 0.77 9.03
C PRO A 24 11.32 2.08 8.29
N GLY A 25 11.53 2.04 6.96
CA GLY A 25 11.84 3.20 6.12
C GLY A 25 13.13 3.94 6.51
N ARG A 26 13.64 4.81 5.63
CA ARG A 26 14.83 5.62 5.94
C ARG A 26 14.54 6.73 6.96
N ASP A 27 13.39 7.38 6.83
CA ASP A 27 12.96 8.52 7.65
C ASP A 27 11.93 8.13 8.72
N GLY A 28 11.75 6.82 8.93
CA GLY A 28 10.76 6.24 9.82
C GLY A 28 9.70 5.41 9.10
N PRO A 29 8.81 4.76 9.88
CA PRO A 29 7.99 3.68 9.36
C PRO A 29 7.09 4.11 8.21
N LEU A 30 7.05 3.27 7.18
CA LEU A 30 6.13 3.39 6.06
C LEU A 30 5.11 2.25 6.12
N VAL A 31 3.86 2.57 5.78
CA VAL A 31 2.79 1.56 5.64
C VAL A 31 2.27 1.59 4.21
N PHE A 32 2.43 0.49 3.50
CA PHE A 32 1.89 0.32 2.17
C PHE A 32 0.58 -0.48 2.23
N VAL A 33 -0.46 -0.01 1.57
CA VAL A 33 -1.72 -0.73 1.39
C VAL A 33 -1.98 -0.95 -0.10
N ALA A 34 -2.05 -2.22 -0.51
CA ALA A 34 -2.29 -2.60 -1.89
C ALA A 34 -3.76 -2.39 -2.25
N GLY A 35 -4.02 -1.52 -3.22
CA GLY A 35 -5.35 -1.16 -3.69
C GLY A 35 -5.86 -2.13 -4.76
N TYR A 36 -7.15 -2.42 -4.70
CA TYR A 36 -7.83 -3.31 -5.63
C TYR A 36 -8.78 -2.52 -6.54
N GLY A 37 -8.31 -2.12 -7.72
CA GLY A 37 -9.06 -1.25 -8.65
C GLY A 37 -9.24 0.16 -8.07
N GLU A 38 -8.32 0.52 -7.18
CA GLU A 38 -8.14 1.80 -6.51
C GLU A 38 -6.63 2.02 -6.34
N PRO A 39 -6.15 3.26 -6.23
CA PRO A 39 -4.73 3.54 -6.00
C PRO A 39 -4.21 2.79 -4.76
N ASN A 40 -2.98 2.28 -4.82
CA ASN A 40 -2.29 1.90 -3.59
C ASN A 40 -2.05 3.15 -2.75
N ARG A 41 -1.98 2.97 -1.43
CA ARG A 41 -1.63 4.05 -0.50
C ARG A 41 -0.28 3.77 0.13
N LEU A 42 0.56 4.80 0.25
CA LEU A 42 1.85 4.73 0.89
C LEU A 42 1.88 5.78 2.01
N TYR A 43 1.63 5.34 3.23
CA TYR A 43 1.60 6.23 4.36
C TYR A 43 3.01 6.43 4.93
N ALA A 44 3.44 7.69 4.95
CA ALA A 44 4.68 8.12 5.61
C ALA A 44 4.36 9.01 6.80
N ARG A 45 5.23 9.02 7.80
CA ARG A 45 5.04 9.85 8.99
C ARG A 45 5.47 11.30 8.71
N LYS A 46 4.55 12.24 8.88
CA LYS A 46 4.78 13.68 8.77
C LYS A 46 4.08 14.40 9.92
N ASP A 47 4.84 15.18 10.68
CA ASP A 47 4.35 15.99 11.81
C ASP A 47 3.47 15.20 12.81
N GLY A 48 3.84 13.94 13.07
CA GLY A 48 3.14 13.05 14.00
C GLY A 48 1.92 12.33 13.42
N ARG A 49 1.55 12.59 12.16
CA ARG A 49 0.47 11.90 11.45
C ARG A 49 1.03 11.02 10.32
N TYR A 50 0.23 10.09 9.84
CA TYR A 50 0.49 9.27 8.67
C TYR A 50 -0.25 9.87 7.47
N VAL A 51 0.51 10.35 6.50
CA VAL A 51 0.00 11.03 5.30
C VAL A 51 0.21 10.11 4.11
N ASP A 52 -0.80 9.97 3.25
CA ASP A 52 -0.62 9.24 1.99
C ASP A 52 0.30 10.03 1.06
N THR A 53 1.40 9.40 0.69
CA THR A 53 2.47 9.93 -0.17
C THR A 53 2.60 9.13 -1.47
N ALA A 54 1.66 8.22 -1.75
CA ALA A 54 1.63 7.47 -3.00
C ALA A 54 1.64 8.41 -4.22
N CYS A 55 2.49 8.11 -5.19
CA CYS A 55 2.57 8.85 -6.45
C CYS A 55 3.00 7.92 -7.59
N GLY A 56 2.88 8.40 -8.83
CA GLY A 56 3.29 7.67 -10.02
C GLY A 56 2.65 6.27 -10.10
N ILE A 57 3.47 5.25 -10.35
CA ILE A 57 3.02 3.85 -10.48
C ILE A 57 2.42 3.28 -9.19
N VAL A 58 2.80 3.81 -8.02
CA VAL A 58 2.21 3.38 -6.74
C VAL A 58 0.77 3.87 -6.63
N ALA A 59 0.50 5.11 -7.07
CA ALA A 59 -0.84 5.68 -7.09
C ALA A 59 -1.68 5.24 -8.31
N ASP A 60 -1.23 4.26 -9.10
CA ASP A 60 -1.97 3.74 -10.24
C ASP A 60 -3.20 2.96 -9.76
N GLY A 61 -4.38 3.57 -9.89
CA GLY A 61 -5.65 2.94 -9.51
C GLY A 61 -6.25 1.99 -10.52
N THR A 62 -5.55 1.69 -11.62
CA THR A 62 -6.05 0.80 -12.68
C THR A 62 -5.65 -0.67 -12.48
N ARG A 63 -4.87 -0.95 -11.43
CA ARG A 63 -4.34 -2.28 -11.10
C ARG A 63 -5.11 -2.91 -9.94
N HIS A 64 -4.91 -4.21 -9.78
CA HIS A 64 -5.54 -5.03 -8.76
C HIS A 64 -4.45 -5.66 -7.89
N GLY A 65 -4.01 -4.93 -6.87
CA GLY A 65 -3.01 -5.39 -5.91
C GLY A 65 -3.64 -6.38 -4.93
N MET A 66 -3.14 -7.62 -4.93
CA MET A 66 -3.66 -8.72 -4.11
C MET A 66 -2.83 -8.96 -2.86
N GLY A 67 -1.52 -8.78 -2.97
CA GLY A 67 -0.57 -8.98 -1.89
C GLY A 67 0.61 -8.03 -2.00
N VAL A 68 1.27 -7.79 -0.88
CA VAL A 68 2.45 -6.94 -0.82
C VAL A 68 3.41 -7.49 0.23
N CYS A 69 4.71 -7.38 -0.04
CA CYS A 69 5.76 -7.56 0.95
C CYS A 69 6.75 -6.40 0.89
N ALA A 70 7.41 -6.15 2.02
CA ALA A 70 8.59 -5.31 2.10
C ALA A 70 9.80 -6.21 2.44
N ALA A 71 10.91 -6.03 1.73
CA ALA A 71 12.15 -6.76 1.97
C ALA A 71 13.33 -5.99 1.37
N ASP A 72 14.44 -5.96 2.11
CA ASP A 72 15.75 -5.52 1.62
C ASP A 72 16.38 -6.67 0.83
N LEU A 73 16.10 -6.71 -0.48
CA LEU A 73 16.48 -7.84 -1.32
C LEU A 73 17.89 -7.67 -1.90
N ASP A 74 18.34 -6.43 -2.09
CA ASP A 74 19.67 -6.11 -2.62
C ASP A 74 20.73 -5.86 -1.54
N ALA A 75 20.33 -5.92 -0.27
CA ALA A 75 21.17 -5.76 0.92
C ALA A 75 21.79 -4.36 1.06
N ASP A 76 21.11 -3.32 0.59
CA ASP A 76 21.54 -1.93 0.73
C ASP A 76 21.11 -1.29 2.08
N GLY A 77 20.31 -2.01 2.88
CA GLY A 77 19.80 -1.56 4.16
C GLY A 77 18.49 -0.78 4.09
N CYS A 78 17.91 -0.63 2.90
CA CYS A 78 16.56 -0.12 2.66
C CYS A 78 15.69 -1.28 2.17
N GLU A 79 14.44 -1.38 2.65
CA GLU A 79 13.54 -2.40 2.12
C GLU A 79 12.80 -1.89 0.88
N GLU A 80 12.77 -2.69 -0.18
CA GLU A 80 11.91 -2.48 -1.34
C GLU A 80 10.50 -3.02 -1.07
N VAL A 81 9.54 -2.49 -1.80
CA VAL A 81 8.15 -2.96 -1.78
C VAL A 81 7.83 -3.73 -3.06
N TYR A 82 7.31 -4.94 -2.91
CA TYR A 82 6.90 -5.80 -4.01
C TYR A 82 5.39 -6.04 -3.96
N VAL A 83 4.70 -5.73 -5.06
CA VAL A 83 3.24 -5.85 -5.15
C VAL A 83 2.85 -6.98 -6.11
N HIS A 84 2.16 -7.98 -5.59
CA HIS A 84 1.54 -9.03 -6.39
C HIS A 84 0.22 -8.51 -6.96
N ASN A 85 0.19 -8.26 -8.27
CA ASN A 85 -1.01 -7.83 -8.99
C ASN A 85 -1.64 -9.02 -9.72
N CYS A 86 -2.97 -9.16 -9.68
CA CYS A 86 -3.66 -10.11 -10.55
C CYS A 86 -3.79 -9.55 -11.98
N ALA A 87 -4.01 -10.45 -12.94
CA ALA A 87 -4.19 -10.07 -14.32
C ALA A 87 -5.46 -9.24 -14.47
N ARG A 88 -5.36 -8.12 -15.18
CA ARG A 88 -6.53 -7.34 -15.57
C ARG A 88 -7.36 -8.20 -16.53
N GLY A 89 -8.62 -8.47 -16.20
CA GLY A 89 -9.52 -9.20 -17.09
C GLY A 89 -9.55 -8.53 -18.47
N VAL A 90 -9.43 -9.33 -19.53
CA VAL A 90 -9.29 -8.85 -20.93
C VAL A 90 -10.48 -8.03 -21.42
N ASP A 91 -11.62 -8.09 -20.72
CA ASP A 91 -12.86 -7.39 -21.08
C ASP A 91 -13.26 -6.28 -20.09
N GLY A 92 -12.37 -5.88 -19.18
CA GLY A 92 -12.68 -4.88 -18.14
C GLY A 92 -13.63 -5.40 -17.05
N GLY A 93 -14.03 -6.67 -17.12
CA GLY A 93 -14.62 -7.41 -16.01
C GLY A 93 -13.53 -7.87 -15.07
N ASP A 94 -13.82 -7.78 -13.78
CA ASP A 94 -13.00 -8.31 -12.72
C ASP A 94 -13.08 -9.86 -12.73
N PRO A 95 -11.98 -10.58 -13.07
CA PRO A 95 -11.99 -12.03 -13.10
C PRO A 95 -12.07 -12.67 -11.70
N ASP A 96 -11.81 -11.91 -10.63
CA ASP A 96 -11.79 -12.40 -9.24
C ASP A 96 -13.15 -12.19 -8.51
N LEU A 97 -14.16 -11.63 -9.19
CA LEU A 97 -15.54 -11.48 -8.67
C LEU A 97 -16.53 -12.56 -9.17
N LEU A 98 -16.02 -13.69 -9.66
CA LEU A 98 -16.81 -14.86 -10.05
C LEU A 98 -16.95 -15.90 -8.93
#